data_AF-A0AAD4TXG1-F1
#
_entry.id   AF-A0AAD4TXG1-F1
#
_cell.length_a   1.000
_cell.length_b   1.000
_cell.length_c   1.000
_cell.angle_alpha   90.00
_cell.angle_beta   90.00
_cell.angle_gamma   90.00
#
_symmetry.space_group_name_H-M   'P 1'
#
loop_
_entity.id
_entity.type
_entity.pdbx_description
1 polymer ?
#
loop_
_entity_poly.entity_id
_entity_poly.type
_entity_poly.pdbx_seq_one_letter_code
_entity_poly.pdbx_strand_id
1 'polypeptide(L)'
;MRMNDGRVVSNFILQALQGEPLTVYRSGSQMRVFQYVSDLVNGLVALMDSNVSSPVNLGNPEEHTILEFARLIKTLLAVGVKFSFFLKPRTTPREGNQTSRKRS
;
A
#
# COMPACT_ATOMS: atom_id res chain seq x y z
N MET A 1 -6.79 -13.31 -3.47
CA MET A 1 -6.95 -11.85 -3.26
C MET A 1 -8.42 -11.51 -3.42
N ARG A 2 -8.96 -10.57 -2.65
CA ARG A 2 -10.36 -10.13 -2.81
C ARG A 2 -10.40 -8.91 -3.71
N MET A 3 -11.35 -8.88 -4.64
CA MET A 3 -11.59 -7.72 -5.49
C MET A 3 -11.99 -6.54 -4.60
N ASN A 4 -11.34 -5.39 -4.78
CA ASN A 4 -11.63 -4.14 -4.06
C ASN A 4 -11.46 -4.21 -2.52
N ASP A 5 -10.42 -4.88 -2.03
CA ASP A 5 -10.09 -4.90 -0.60
C ASP A 5 -9.43 -3.62 -0.07
N GLY A 6 -9.49 -2.53 -0.85
CA GLY A 6 -8.94 -1.22 -0.50
C GLY A 6 -7.41 -1.14 -0.60
N ARG A 7 -6.71 -2.21 -1.00
CA ARG A 7 -5.26 -2.18 -1.18
C ARG A 7 -4.91 -1.68 -2.58
N VAL A 8 -3.84 -0.89 -2.65
CA VAL A 8 -3.42 -0.21 -3.87
C VAL A 8 -2.89 -1.19 -4.94
N VAL A 9 -2.16 -2.23 -4.50
CA VAL A 9 -1.54 -3.21 -5.41
C VAL A 9 -2.59 -4.03 -6.16
N SER A 10 -3.52 -4.64 -5.43
CA SER A 10 -4.59 -5.47 -6.00
C SER A 10 -5.47 -4.64 -6.93
N ASN A 11 -5.83 -3.41 -6.55
CA ASN A 11 -6.66 -2.54 -7.36
C ASN A 11 -5.98 -2.18 -8.69
N PHE A 12 -4.70 -1.79 -8.69
CA PHE A 12 -4.00 -1.47 -9.93
C PHE A 12 -3.85 -2.66 -10.87
N ILE A 13 -3.52 -3.85 -10.33
CA ILE A 13 -3.41 -5.06 -11.16
C ILE A 13 -4.76 -5.37 -11.81
N LEU A 14 -5.85 -5.32 -11.04
CA LEU A 14 -7.19 -5.60 -11.56
C LEU A 14 -7.62 -4.56 -12.60
N GLN A 15 -7.43 -3.27 -12.34
CA GLN A 15 -7.74 -2.21 -13.29
C GLN A 15 -6.98 -2.40 -14.60
N ALA A 16 -5.67 -2.65 -14.54
CA ALA A 16 -4.85 -2.91 -15.71
C ALA A 16 -5.33 -4.13 -16.51
N LEU A 17 -5.62 -5.26 -15.85
CA LEU A 17 -6.11 -6.47 -16.50
C LEU A 17 -7.51 -6.31 -17.12
N GLN A 18 -8.33 -5.41 -16.57
CA GLN A 18 -9.66 -5.09 -17.09
C GLN A 18 -9.64 -4.01 -18.18
N GLY A 19 -8.47 -3.43 -18.50
CA GLY A 19 -8.37 -2.30 -19.42
C GLY A 19 -8.88 -0.98 -18.84
N GLU A 20 -9.14 -0.93 -17.54
CA GLU A 20 -9.61 0.25 -16.84
C GLU A 20 -8.46 1.22 -16.52
N PRO A 21 -8.73 2.54 -16.45
CA PRO A 21 -7.74 3.50 -16.01
C PRO A 21 -7.22 3.20 -14.59
N LEU A 22 -5.91 3.38 -14.38
CA LEU A 22 -5.30 3.24 -13.06
C LEU A 22 -5.65 4.45 -12.20
N THR A 23 -6.34 4.22 -11.09
CA THR A 23 -6.84 5.29 -10.20
C THR A 23 -5.76 5.77 -9.23
N VAL A 24 -5.18 6.94 -9.50
CA VAL A 24 -4.17 7.57 -8.64
C VAL A 24 -4.81 8.73 -7.88
N TYR A 25 -4.71 8.73 -6.55
CA TYR A 25 -5.21 9.85 -5.75
C TYR A 25 -4.19 10.99 -5.66
N ARG A 26 -4.67 12.23 -5.78
CA ARG A 26 -3.88 13.47 -5.80
C ARG A 26 -2.80 13.39 -6.88
N SER A 27 -1.55 13.67 -6.54
CA SER A 27 -0.38 13.53 -7.42
C SER A 27 0.19 12.11 -7.47
N GLY A 28 -0.22 11.21 -6.58
CA GLY A 28 0.44 9.92 -6.38
C GLY A 28 1.81 10.00 -5.68
N SER A 29 2.20 11.17 -5.17
CA SER A 29 3.51 11.40 -4.52
C SER A 29 3.62 10.85 -3.10
N GLN A 30 2.53 10.31 -2.54
CA GLN A 30 2.59 9.63 -1.26
C GLN A 30 3.48 8.39 -1.35
N MET A 31 4.40 8.27 -0.42
CA MET A 31 5.36 7.17 -0.36
C MET A 31 4.78 5.98 0.41
N ARG A 32 5.10 4.78 -0.05
CA ARG A 32 4.75 3.51 0.58
C ARG A 32 5.91 2.55 0.44
N VAL A 33 5.99 1.67 1.41
CA VAL A 33 6.88 0.52 1.43
C VAL A 33 6.07 -0.71 1.04
N PHE A 34 6.60 -1.52 0.13
CA PHE A 34 6.02 -2.81 -0.24
C PHE A 34 7.03 -3.92 0.03
N GLN A 35 6.59 -4.96 0.75
CA GLN A 35 7.36 -6.16 1.02
C GLN A 35 6.82 -7.30 0.15
N TYR A 36 7.71 -8.00 -0.55
CA TYR A 36 7.31 -9.20 -1.27
C TYR A 36 7.13 -10.38 -0.30
N VAL A 37 6.18 -11.27 -0.62
CA VAL A 37 5.70 -12.27 0.34
C VAL A 37 6.76 -13.29 0.74
N SER A 38 7.64 -13.71 -0.19
CA SER A 38 8.71 -14.67 0.13
C SER A 38 9.67 -14.12 1.17
N ASP A 39 9.99 -12.84 1.09
CA ASP A 39 10.92 -12.18 2.00
C ASP A 39 10.33 -12.09 3.41
N LEU A 40 9.03 -11.79 3.51
CA LEU A 40 8.32 -11.84 4.80
C LEU A 40 8.32 -13.26 5.39
N VAL A 41 8.02 -14.28 4.58
CA VAL A 41 8.04 -15.68 5.03
C VAL A 41 9.42 -16.08 5.55
N ASN A 42 10.48 -15.75 4.81
CA ASN A 42 11.85 -15.99 5.24
C ASN A 42 12.17 -15.29 6.56
N GLY A 43 11.77 -14.02 6.71
CA GLY A 43 11.95 -13.26 7.94
C GLY A 43 11.21 -13.85 9.14
N LEU A 44 9.99 -14.36 8.92
CA LEU A 44 9.20 -15.00 9.98
C LEU A 44 9.83 -16.31 10.46
N VAL A 45 10.32 -17.15 9.54
CA VAL A 45 11.02 -18.40 9.89
C VAL A 45 12.31 -18.09 10.65
N ALA A 46 13.12 -17.15 10.15
CA ALA A 46 14.36 -16.76 10.80
C ALA A 46 14.14 -16.17 12.21
N LEU A 47 13.08 -15.38 12.40
CA LEU A 47 12.74 -14.83 13.72
C LEU A 47 12.29 -15.93 14.68
N MET A 48 11.50 -16.90 14.20
CA MET A 48 11.03 -18.04 14.97
C MET A 48 12.17 -18.92 15.49
N ASP A 49 13.22 -19.11 14.69
CA ASP A 49 14.41 -19.89 15.03
C ASP A 49 15.47 -19.10 15.83
N SER A 50 15.19 -17.83 16.11
CA SER A 50 16.11 -16.95 16.84
C SER A 50 15.89 -16.96 18.35
N ASN A 51 16.84 -16.42 19.10
CA ASN A 51 16.69 -16.15 20.54
C ASN A 51 16.11 -14.75 20.84
N VAL A 52 15.57 -14.05 19.84
CA VAL A 52 15.04 -12.69 20.00
C VAL A 52 13.61 -12.76 20.53
N SER A 53 13.38 -12.15 21.70
CA SER A 53 12.07 -12.09 22.36
C SER A 53 11.43 -10.69 22.31
N SER A 54 12.16 -9.68 21.83
CA SER A 54 11.65 -8.32 21.62
C SER A 54 10.99 -8.18 20.25
N PRO A 55 10.13 -7.16 20.04
CA PRO A 55 9.54 -6.90 18.73
C PRO A 55 10.58 -6.62 17.65
N VAL A 56 10.38 -7.23 16.46
CA VAL A 56 11.23 -7.03 15.28
C VAL A 56 10.37 -6.62 14.10
N ASN A 57 10.74 -5.52 13.43
CA ASN A 57 10.09 -5.10 12.20
C ASN A 57 10.62 -5.94 11.03
N LEU A 58 9.71 -6.62 10.32
CA LEU A 58 10.00 -7.32 9.07
C LEU A 58 9.34 -6.57 7.91
N GLY A 59 10.15 -5.99 7.03
CA GLY A 59 9.68 -5.25 5.88
C GLY A 59 10.83 -4.76 5.00
N ASN A 60 10.49 -4.22 3.83
CA ASN A 60 11.42 -3.63 2.90
C ASN A 60 11.72 -2.18 3.36
N PRO A 61 12.96 -1.69 3.45
CA PRO A 61 13.19 -0.27 3.72
C PRO A 61 12.92 0.63 2.50
N GLU A 62 12.77 0.06 1.30
CA GLU A 62 12.65 0.82 0.06
C GLU A 62 11.27 1.49 -0.07
N GLU A 63 11.30 2.82 -0.20
CA GLU A 63 10.11 3.64 -0.42
C GLU A 63 9.88 3.85 -1.92
N HIS A 64 8.61 3.75 -2.32
CA HIS A 64 8.15 4.09 -3.65
C HIS A 64 6.93 5.00 -3.57
N THR A 65 6.82 5.92 -4.52
CA THR A 65 5.59 6.67 -4.73
C THR A 65 4.50 5.76 -5.30
N ILE A 66 3.25 6.08 -5.02
CA ILE A 66 2.13 5.36 -5.63
C ILE A 66 2.13 5.51 -7.16
N LEU A 67 2.60 6.64 -7.68
CA LEU A 67 2.70 6.85 -9.12
C LEU A 67 3.78 5.97 -9.77
N GLU A 68 4.95 5.82 -9.15
CA GLU A 68 5.98 4.87 -9.61
C GLU A 68 5.44 3.45 -9.62
N PHE A 69 4.75 3.05 -8.56
CA PHE A 69 4.18 1.71 -8.47
C PHE A 69 3.10 1.46 -9.55
N ALA A 70 2.24 2.45 -9.82
CA ALA A 70 1.24 2.36 -10.88
C ALA A 70 1.89 2.25 -12.28
N ARG A 71 2.98 3.00 -12.53
CA ARG A 71 3.76 2.90 -13.77
C ARG A 71 4.43 1.53 -13.91
N LEU A 72 5.00 1.00 -12.83
CA LEU A 72 5.62 -0.32 -12.82
C LEU A 72 4.61 -1.40 -13.25
N ILE A 73 3.40 -1.41 -12.66
CA ILE A 73 2.35 -2.37 -13.04
C ILE A 73 1.97 -2.23 -14.51
N LYS A 74 1.76 -1.00 -14.99
CA LYS A 74 1.43 -0.74 -16.40
C LYS A 74 2.51 -1.32 -17.34
N THR A 75 3.78 -1.12 -17.00
CA THR A 75 4.92 -1.63 -17.77
C THR A 75 4.99 -3.16 -17.75
N LEU A 76 4.89 -3.78 -16.56
CA LEU A 76 4.99 -5.24 -16.40
C LEU A 76 3.86 -6.00 -17.11
N LEU A 77 2.66 -5.42 -17.14
CA LEU A 77 1.51 -6.01 -17.84
C LEU A 77 1.46 -5.64 -19.32
N ALA A 78 2.38 -4.80 -19.81
CA ALA A 78 2.43 -4.31 -21.19
C ALA A 78 1.09 -3.73 -21.70
N VAL A 79 0.36 -3.04 -20.83
CA VAL A 79 -0.98 -2.50 -21.14
C VAL A 79 -0.95 -1.01 -21.46
N GLY A 80 -1.79 -0.60 -22.41
CA GLY A 80 -1.96 0.80 -22.85
C GLY A 80 -2.86 1.67 -21.97
N VAL A 81 -3.22 1.23 -20.75
CA VAL A 81 -4.21 1.94 -19.90
C VAL A 81 -3.74 3.34 -19.49
N LYS A 82 -4.69 4.26 -19.32
CA LYS A 82 -4.44 5.64 -18.88
C LYS A 82 -4.39 5.73 -17.35
N PHE A 83 -3.89 6.83 -16.82
CA PHE A 83 -4.01 7.18 -15.40
C PHE A 83 -5.22 8.10 -15.21
N SER A 84 -6.00 7.85 -14.17
CA SER A 84 -7.06 8.75 -13.72
C SER A 84 -6.69 9.35 -12.37
N PHE A 85 -6.57 10.67 -12.30
CA PHE A 85 -6.14 11.38 -11.09
C PHE A 85 -7.34 11.96 -10.34
N PHE A 86 -7.56 11.52 -9.11
CA PHE A 86 -8.65 12.00 -8.26
C PHE A 86 -8.14 12.88 -7.14
N LEU A 87 -8.60 14.12 -7.08
CA LEU A 87 -8.49 14.93 -5.88
C LEU A 87 -9.52 14.38 -4.87
N LYS A 88 -9.08 13.72 -3.80
CA LYS A 88 -9.97 13.50 -2.66
C LYS A 88 -10.48 14.88 -2.22
N PRO A 89 -11.79 15.11 -2.02
CA PRO A 89 -12.26 16.30 -1.34
C PRO A 89 -11.48 16.43 -0.02
N ARG A 90 -11.11 17.65 0.39
CA ARG A 90 -10.62 17.88 1.76
C ARG A 90 -11.72 17.36 2.68
N THR A 91 -11.55 16.18 3.26
CA THR A 91 -12.31 15.78 4.43
C THR A 91 -11.92 16.78 5.52
N THR A 92 -12.82 17.71 5.85
CA THR A 92 -12.72 18.46 7.10
C THR A 92 -12.58 17.45 8.23
N PRO A 93 -11.66 17.65 9.20
CA PRO A 93 -11.66 16.83 10.41
C PRO A 93 -13.05 16.96 11.04
N ARG A 94 -13.75 15.85 11.27
CA ARG A 94 -14.86 15.86 12.22
C ARG A 94 -14.24 16.10 13.60
N GLU A 95 -14.50 17.27 14.18
CA GLU A 95 -14.35 17.50 15.62
C GLU A 95 -15.24 16.49 16.39
N GLY A 96 -14.72 16.02 17.53
CA GLY A 96 -15.41 15.14 18.50
C GLY A 96 -14.89 13.70 18.47
N ASN A 97 -14.27 13.12 19.49
CA ASN A 97 -14.33 13.39 20.93
C ASN A 97 -12.95 13.19 21.58
N GLN A 98 -12.56 14.17 22.40
CA GLN A 98 -11.68 13.93 23.52
C GLN A 98 -12.37 12.92 24.45
N THR A 99 -11.83 11.71 24.58
CA THR A 99 -12.13 10.86 25.72
C THR A 99 -10.86 10.74 26.55
N SER A 100 -10.88 11.45 27.68
CA SER A 100 -9.94 11.31 28.79
C SER A 100 -9.72 9.84 29.14
N ARG A 101 -8.53 9.32 28.85
CA ARG A 101 -7.99 8.20 29.63
C ARG A 101 -7.28 8.78 30.84
N LYS A 102 -8.03 8.96 31.92
CA LYS A 102 -7.46 8.94 33.28
C LYS A 102 -6.71 7.61 33.41
N ARG A 103 -5.40 7.66 33.58
CA ARG A 103 -4.65 6.54 34.14
C ARG A 103 -4.73 6.70 35.66
N SER A 104 -5.42 5.76 36.30
CA SER A 104 -5.10 5.33 37.65
C SER A 104 -3.83 4.48 37.62
#